data_AF-A0A812H9C1-F1
#
_entry.id   AF-A0A812H9C1-F1
#
_cell.length_a   1.000
_cell.length_b   1.000
_cell.length_c   1.000
_cell.angle_alpha   90.00
_cell.angle_beta   90.00
_cell.angle_gamma   90.00
#
_symmetry.space_group_name_H-M   'P 1'
#
loop_
_entity.id
_entity.type
_entity.pdbx_description
1 polymer ?
#
loop_
_entity_poly.entity_id
_entity_poly.type
_entity_poly.pdbx_seq_one_letter_code
_entity_poly.pdbx_strand_id
1 'polypeptide(L)'
;MSVIDIERLLAPISDAAPVGEDARYEFCYEMMESEVKKFGSLFGETVDWTVVKTHATEVLEQHSKDLKAICYLIRALTEEFGLQGFEQGLKLLSHALSQFGGELYPSRKRGRDGAVEWLNHQFKLVSGKLAESRSLGRWFQVVFLLSKKCSVSTTTFIKIQKQTFLRSALSSICYLSKLLSMARAMTALQVKFNLNKRLLCW
;
A
#
# COMPACT_ATOMS: atom_id res chain seq x y z
N MET A 1 7.95 9.29 -12.83
CA MET A 1 8.05 10.41 -11.88
C MET A 1 7.89 9.84 -10.47
N SER A 2 8.82 10.14 -9.57
CA SER A 2 8.67 9.86 -8.14
C SER A 2 7.52 10.71 -7.59
N VAL A 3 6.69 10.12 -6.74
CA VAL A 3 5.52 10.79 -6.15
C VAL A 3 5.92 11.59 -4.90
N ILE A 4 6.96 11.13 -4.23
CA ILE A 4 7.54 11.72 -3.03
C ILE A 4 9.06 11.74 -3.14
N ASP A 5 9.70 12.65 -2.43
CA ASP A 5 11.15 12.70 -2.25
C ASP A 5 11.53 11.92 -0.99
N ILE A 6 11.98 10.68 -1.18
CA ILE A 6 12.34 9.77 -0.08
C ILE A 6 13.61 10.24 0.63
N GLU A 7 14.55 10.83 -0.11
CA GLU A 7 15.84 11.26 0.46
C GLU A 7 15.62 12.43 1.42
N ARG A 8 14.77 13.38 1.02
CA ARG A 8 14.36 14.50 1.88
C ARG A 8 13.64 14.02 3.16
N LEU A 9 12.68 13.10 3.02
CA LEU A 9 11.91 12.57 4.17
C LEU A 9 12.77 11.78 5.16
N LEU A 10 13.87 11.18 4.70
CA LEU A 10 14.79 10.37 5.50
C LEU A 10 16.11 11.10 5.82
N ALA A 11 16.20 12.39 5.50
CA ALA A 11 17.31 13.22 5.93
C ALA A 11 17.36 13.26 7.47
N PRO A 12 18.56 13.16 8.10
CA PRO A 12 18.70 13.32 9.54
C PRO A 12 18.06 14.63 10.03
N ILE A 13 17.36 14.59 11.16
CA ILE A 13 16.72 15.80 11.72
C ILE A 13 17.77 16.75 12.29
N SER A 14 18.77 16.20 12.97
CA SER A 14 19.96 16.92 13.42
C SER A 14 21.15 15.98 13.50
N ASP A 15 22.36 16.55 13.55
CA ASP A 15 23.60 15.78 13.71
C ASP A 15 23.64 15.04 15.06
N ALA A 16 23.04 15.61 16.11
CA ALA A 16 23.01 15.04 17.45
C ALA A 16 21.90 13.98 17.62
N ALA A 17 20.77 14.15 16.93
CA ALA A 17 19.63 13.24 16.97
C ALA A 17 19.09 13.00 15.55
N PRO A 18 19.67 12.05 14.79
CA PRO A 18 19.27 11.80 13.40
C PRO A 18 17.79 11.41 13.22
N VAL A 19 17.22 10.72 14.21
CA VAL A 19 15.80 10.33 14.25
C VAL A 19 14.88 11.34 14.93
N GLY A 20 15.44 12.43 15.48
CA GLY A 20 14.72 13.41 16.29
C GLY A 20 14.22 12.86 17.62
N GLU A 21 13.06 13.35 18.06
CA GLU A 21 12.45 13.03 19.35
C GLU A 21 11.04 12.41 19.19
N ASP A 22 10.36 12.06 20.28
CA ASP A 22 9.01 11.49 20.22
C ASP A 22 7.98 12.60 19.88
N ALA A 23 7.50 12.64 18.63
CA ALA A 23 6.62 13.70 18.14
C ALA A 23 5.18 13.66 18.70
N ARG A 24 4.85 12.82 19.68
CA ARG A 24 3.46 12.66 20.17
C ARG A 24 2.80 13.94 20.69
N TYR A 25 3.60 14.89 21.15
CA TYR A 25 3.12 16.17 21.68
C TYR A 25 3.26 17.30 20.67
N GLU A 26 3.69 17.00 19.45
CA GLU A 26 3.79 17.97 18.37
C GLU A 26 2.42 18.21 17.73
N PHE A 27 2.13 19.47 17.44
CA PHE A 27 0.85 19.86 16.84
C PHE A 27 0.58 19.13 15.52
N CYS A 28 1.59 19.00 14.66
CA CYS A 28 1.47 18.26 13.40
C CYS A 28 1.12 16.77 13.63
N TYR A 29 1.67 16.15 14.66
CA TYR A 29 1.35 14.76 15.00
C TYR A 29 -0.11 14.61 15.45
N GLU A 30 -0.59 15.50 16.31
CA GLU A 30 -1.98 15.52 16.77
C GLU A 30 -2.95 15.74 15.61
N MET A 31 -2.62 16.65 14.68
CA MET A 31 -3.43 16.93 13.51
C MET A 31 -3.56 15.72 12.58
N MET A 32 -2.46 15.04 12.23
CA MET A 32 -2.56 13.84 11.40
C MET A 32 -3.33 12.71 12.12
N GLU A 33 -3.19 12.58 13.44
CA GLU A 33 -3.85 11.53 14.19
C GLU A 33 -5.36 11.78 14.33
N SER A 34 -5.76 13.03 14.56
CA SER A 34 -7.16 13.44 14.65
C SER A 34 -7.89 13.21 13.32
N GLU A 35 -7.28 13.55 12.18
CA GLU A 35 -7.84 13.28 10.87
C GLU A 35 -8.01 11.78 10.62
N VAL A 36 -6.98 10.98 10.94
CA VAL A 36 -7.08 9.52 10.80
C VAL A 36 -8.14 8.92 11.73
N LYS A 37 -8.38 9.49 12.92
CA LYS A 37 -9.44 9.04 13.84
C LYS A 37 -10.85 9.26 13.32
N LYS A 38 -11.06 10.21 12.38
CA LYS A 38 -12.35 10.35 11.67
C LYS A 38 -12.67 9.08 10.87
N PHE A 39 -11.65 8.32 10.47
CA PHE A 39 -11.81 7.02 9.82
C PHE A 39 -12.45 6.00 10.76
N GLY A 40 -13.73 5.71 10.54
CA GLY A 40 -14.52 4.84 11.42
C GLY A 40 -15.33 5.59 12.48
N SER A 41 -15.38 6.92 12.41
CA SER A 41 -16.31 7.75 13.15
C SER A 41 -17.75 7.35 12.80
N LEU A 42 -18.57 7.12 13.82
CA LEU A 42 -20.00 6.81 13.66
C LEU A 42 -20.79 7.98 13.06
N PHE A 43 -20.20 9.19 13.09
CA PHE A 43 -20.82 10.42 12.62
C PHE A 43 -20.65 10.65 11.11
N GLY A 44 -20.04 9.71 10.38
CA GLY A 44 -19.92 9.78 8.92
C GLY A 44 -18.93 10.83 8.43
N GLU A 45 -17.98 11.24 9.28
CA GLU A 45 -16.93 12.18 8.90
C GLU A 45 -16.01 11.57 7.84
N THR A 46 -15.64 12.40 6.86
CA THR A 46 -14.68 12.01 5.83
C THR A 46 -13.28 12.45 6.24
N VAL A 47 -12.30 11.59 6.00
CA VAL A 47 -10.90 11.89 6.29
C VAL A 47 -10.33 12.77 5.18
N ASP A 48 -9.71 13.88 5.54
CA ASP A 48 -8.91 14.65 4.59
C ASP A 48 -7.48 14.10 4.52
N TRP A 49 -7.23 13.29 3.49
CA TRP A 49 -5.93 12.69 3.26
C TRP A 49 -4.85 13.71 2.87
N THR A 50 -5.23 14.89 2.40
CA THR A 50 -4.29 15.98 2.11
C THR A 50 -3.71 16.52 3.41
N VAL A 51 -4.56 16.72 4.43
CA VAL A 51 -4.15 17.15 5.76
C VAL A 51 -3.25 16.10 6.42
N VAL A 52 -3.62 14.82 6.33
CA VAL A 52 -2.78 13.71 6.82
C VAL A 52 -1.42 13.70 6.13
N LYS A 53 -1.37 13.87 4.80
CA LYS A 53 -0.11 13.91 4.03
C LYS A 53 0.79 15.06 4.50
N THR A 54 0.24 16.27 4.60
CA THR A 54 0.99 17.47 4.99
C THR A 54 1.62 17.30 6.36
N HIS A 55 0.82 16.94 7.36
CA HIS A 55 1.34 16.83 8.72
C HIS A 55 2.21 15.60 8.95
N ALA A 56 1.95 14.47 8.29
CA ALA A 56 2.86 13.33 8.36
C ALA A 56 4.22 13.64 7.74
N THR A 57 4.25 14.43 6.66
CA THR A 57 5.49 14.93 6.04
C THR A 57 6.23 15.86 6.99
N GLU A 58 5.52 16.80 7.62
CA GLU A 58 6.07 17.73 8.61
C GLU A 58 6.70 17.00 9.81
N VAL A 59 6.01 16.00 10.36
CA VAL A 59 6.55 15.13 11.43
C VAL A 59 7.88 14.51 11.00
N LEU A 60 7.92 13.92 9.80
CA LEU A 60 9.11 13.20 9.31
C LEU A 60 10.28 14.12 8.97
N GLU A 61 10.01 15.33 8.47
CA GLU A 61 11.05 16.29 8.11
C GLU A 61 11.60 17.03 9.33
N GLN A 62 10.76 17.38 10.31
CA GLN A 62 11.12 18.36 11.34
C GLN A 62 11.24 17.81 12.75
N HIS A 63 10.50 16.75 13.11
CA HIS A 63 10.37 16.34 14.52
C HIS A 63 10.84 14.92 14.82
N SER A 64 10.38 13.94 14.05
CA SER A 64 10.58 12.53 14.37
C SER A 64 10.56 11.61 13.16
N LYS A 65 11.51 10.68 13.11
CA LYS A 65 11.42 9.51 12.22
C LYS A 65 10.47 8.48 12.84
N ASP A 66 9.17 8.73 12.68
CA ASP A 66 8.10 7.94 13.29
C ASP A 66 7.41 6.99 12.29
N LEU A 67 7.26 5.72 12.70
CA LEU A 67 6.68 4.65 11.90
C LEU A 67 5.18 4.84 11.65
N LYS A 68 4.45 5.43 12.60
CA LYS A 68 3.03 5.74 12.45
C LYS A 68 2.83 6.86 11.45
N ALA A 69 3.66 7.91 11.50
CA ALA A 69 3.67 8.97 10.49
C ALA A 69 3.93 8.40 9.09
N ILE A 70 4.92 7.51 8.95
CA ILE A 70 5.19 6.80 7.68
C ILE A 70 3.96 5.99 7.23
N CYS A 71 3.35 5.20 8.11
CA CYS A 71 2.14 4.43 7.77
C CYS A 71 0.98 5.32 7.30
N TYR A 72 0.77 6.45 7.95
CA TYR A 72 -0.29 7.41 7.60
C TYR A 72 -0.01 8.08 6.25
N LEU A 73 1.26 8.46 6.02
CA LEU A 73 1.70 8.99 4.74
C LEU A 73 1.50 7.99 3.59
N ILE A 74 1.84 6.71 3.78
CA ILE A 74 1.58 5.65 2.77
C ILE A 74 0.10 5.63 2.40
N ARG A 75 -0.78 5.69 3.40
CA ARG A 75 -2.21 5.63 3.19
C ARG A 75 -2.73 6.85 2.41
N ALA A 76 -2.26 8.05 2.77
CA ALA A 76 -2.61 9.29 2.08
C ALA A 76 -2.14 9.29 0.62
N LEU A 77 -0.89 8.87 0.37
CA LEU A 77 -0.35 8.71 -0.98
C LEU A 77 -1.14 7.70 -1.81
N THR A 78 -1.66 6.66 -1.16
CA THR A 78 -2.50 5.65 -1.83
C THR A 78 -3.86 6.21 -2.25
N GLU A 79 -4.42 7.19 -1.53
CA GLU A 79 -5.66 7.85 -1.99
C GLU A 79 -5.39 8.79 -3.17
N GLU A 80 -4.29 9.55 -3.11
CA GLU A 80 -4.00 10.56 -4.12
C GLU A 80 -3.45 9.97 -5.42
N PHE A 81 -2.54 8.99 -5.31
CA PHE A 81 -1.80 8.42 -6.46
C PHE A 81 -2.07 6.93 -6.67
N GLY A 82 -3.05 6.38 -5.95
CA GLY A 82 -3.45 4.99 -6.04
C GLY A 82 -2.27 4.05 -5.81
N LEU A 83 -2.11 3.17 -6.78
CA LEU A 83 -1.14 2.09 -6.78
C LEU A 83 0.32 2.59 -6.71
N GLN A 84 0.62 3.68 -7.42
CA GLN A 84 1.95 4.26 -7.47
C GLN A 84 2.34 4.90 -6.14
N GLY A 85 1.37 5.56 -5.48
CA GLY A 85 1.58 6.15 -4.15
C GLY A 85 1.88 5.09 -3.10
N PHE A 86 1.16 3.97 -3.12
CA PHE A 86 1.44 2.86 -2.22
C PHE A 86 2.83 2.25 -2.43
N GLU A 87 3.25 2.02 -3.68
CA GLU A 87 4.60 1.52 -3.97
C GLU A 87 5.67 2.46 -3.43
N GLN A 88 5.54 3.77 -3.67
CA GLN A 88 6.53 4.75 -3.21
C GLN A 88 6.54 4.85 -1.68
N GLY A 89 5.38 4.81 -1.05
CA GLY A 89 5.27 4.76 0.40
C GLY A 89 5.90 3.49 1.01
N LEU A 90 5.75 2.33 0.38
CA LEU A 90 6.43 1.11 0.82
C LEU A 90 7.95 1.19 0.66
N LYS A 91 8.42 1.87 -0.38
CA LYS A 91 9.86 2.18 -0.52
C LYS A 91 10.33 3.07 0.62
N LEU A 92 9.59 4.13 0.96
CA LEU A 92 9.90 4.98 2.11
C LEU A 92 10.01 4.15 3.40
N LEU A 93 9.02 3.32 3.70
CA LEU A 93 9.03 2.43 4.87
C LEU A 93 10.23 1.48 4.87
N SER A 94 10.53 0.87 3.71
CA SER A 94 11.69 -0.02 3.60
C SER A 94 13.02 0.69 3.85
N HIS A 95 13.18 1.91 3.33
CA HIS A 95 14.40 2.69 3.53
C HIS A 95 14.52 3.15 4.98
N ALA A 96 13.44 3.66 5.58
CA ALA A 96 13.41 4.05 6.99
C ALA A 96 13.82 2.89 7.92
N LEU A 97 13.26 1.69 7.69
CA LEU A 97 13.60 0.50 8.46
C LEU A 97 15.04 0.03 8.22
N SER A 98 15.58 0.23 7.01
CA SER A 98 16.97 -0.13 6.70
C SER A 98 17.98 0.86 7.32
N GLN A 99 17.63 2.14 7.35
CA GLN A 99 18.50 3.23 7.79
C GLN A 99 18.48 3.44 9.30
N PHE A 100 17.30 3.41 9.92
CA PHE A 100 17.11 3.75 11.34
C PHE A 100 16.70 2.54 12.20
N GLY A 101 16.09 1.52 11.58
CA GLY A 101 15.80 0.23 12.23
C GLY A 101 15.11 0.36 13.60
N GLY A 102 15.85 0.04 14.67
CA GLY A 102 15.35 0.04 16.04
C GLY A 102 15.21 1.41 16.69
N GLU A 103 15.81 2.44 16.11
CA GLU A 103 15.80 3.82 16.60
C GLU A 103 14.54 4.60 16.18
N LEU A 104 13.74 4.04 15.27
CA LEU A 104 12.47 4.63 14.85
C LEU A 104 11.48 4.72 16.02
N TYR A 105 10.74 5.82 16.04
CA TYR A 105 9.60 5.98 16.93
C TYR A 105 8.37 5.24 16.36
N PRO A 106 7.46 4.74 17.21
CA PRO A 106 7.57 4.62 18.65
C PRO A 106 8.63 3.59 19.09
N SER A 107 9.40 3.87 20.15
CA SER A 107 10.43 2.97 20.66
C SER A 107 9.89 1.61 21.15
N ARG A 108 8.64 1.61 21.66
CA ARG A 108 8.00 0.40 22.19
C ARG A 108 7.49 -0.50 21.07
N LYS A 109 7.85 -1.78 21.13
CA LYS A 109 7.43 -2.82 20.16
C LYS A 109 5.92 -2.82 19.89
N ARG A 110 5.08 -2.74 20.93
CA ARG A 110 3.60 -2.72 20.80
C ARG A 110 3.10 -1.55 19.94
N GLY A 111 3.73 -0.38 20.04
CA GLY A 111 3.38 0.78 19.22
C GLY A 111 3.74 0.55 17.75
N ARG A 112 4.92 -0.01 17.49
CA ARG A 112 5.37 -0.36 16.14
C ARG A 112 4.47 -1.39 15.48
N ASP A 113 4.14 -2.45 16.22
CA ASP A 113 3.22 -3.49 15.75
C ASP A 113 1.83 -2.91 15.44
N GLY A 114 1.33 -2.01 16.29
CA GLY A 114 0.05 -1.32 16.07
C GLY A 114 0.03 -0.45 14.81
N ALA A 115 1.12 0.29 14.52
CA ALA A 115 1.23 1.11 13.31
C ALA A 115 1.21 0.25 12.03
N VAL A 116 1.93 -0.87 12.02
CA VAL A 116 1.98 -1.80 10.89
C VAL A 116 0.64 -2.53 10.72
N GLU A 117 0.01 -2.94 11.81
CA GLU A 117 -1.30 -3.59 11.78
C GLU A 117 -2.40 -2.66 11.28
N TRP A 118 -2.36 -1.38 11.69
CA TRP A 118 -3.26 -0.37 11.14
C TRP A 118 -3.09 -0.24 9.62
N LEU A 119 -1.85 -0.16 9.11
CA LEU A 119 -1.60 -0.08 7.67
C LEU A 119 -2.10 -1.32 6.92
N ASN A 120 -1.91 -2.52 7.50
CA ASN A 120 -2.46 -3.77 6.98
C ASN A 120 -3.97 -3.70 6.82
N HIS A 121 -4.66 -3.23 7.86
CA HIS A 121 -6.11 -3.09 7.84
C HIS A 121 -6.56 -2.12 6.74
N GLN A 122 -5.91 -0.96 6.65
CA GLN A 122 -6.22 0.03 5.63
C GLN A 122 -6.01 -0.49 4.21
N PHE A 123 -4.93 -1.25 3.99
CA PHE A 123 -4.69 -1.84 2.68
C PHE A 123 -5.80 -2.81 2.28
N LYS A 124 -6.31 -3.64 3.21
CA LYS A 124 -7.42 -4.56 2.91
C LYS A 124 -8.63 -3.80 2.36
N LEU A 125 -8.96 -2.64 2.94
CA LEU A 125 -10.09 -1.81 2.53
C LEU A 125 -9.92 -1.22 1.12
N VAL A 126 -8.68 -0.91 0.72
CA VAL A 126 -8.38 -0.24 -0.55
C VAL A 126 -7.95 -1.21 -1.64
N SER A 127 -7.60 -2.44 -1.27
CA SER A 127 -7.14 -3.50 -2.18
C SER A 127 -8.10 -3.76 -3.34
N GLY A 128 -9.41 -3.65 -3.12
CA GLY A 128 -10.44 -3.76 -4.16
C GLY A 128 -10.31 -2.65 -5.21
N LYS A 129 -10.13 -1.40 -4.77
CA LYS A 129 -9.92 -0.24 -5.66
C LYS A 129 -8.62 -0.36 -6.46
N LEU A 130 -7.58 -0.93 -5.84
CA LEU A 130 -6.27 -1.09 -6.48
C LEU A 130 -6.24 -2.23 -7.51
N ALA A 131 -7.04 -3.29 -7.33
CA ALA A 131 -7.06 -4.43 -8.24
C ALA A 131 -7.55 -4.10 -9.67
N GLU A 132 -8.30 -3.01 -9.84
CA GLU A 132 -8.71 -2.52 -11.16
C GLU A 132 -7.57 -1.86 -11.95
N SER A 133 -6.51 -1.41 -11.27
CA SER A 133 -5.38 -0.77 -11.92
C SER A 133 -4.46 -1.83 -12.58
N ARG A 134 -4.33 -1.77 -13.92
CA ARG A 134 -3.64 -2.73 -14.82
C ARG A 134 -2.14 -2.99 -14.55
N SER A 135 -1.58 -2.54 -13.44
CA SER A 135 -0.14 -2.54 -13.14
C SER A 135 0.29 -3.57 -12.08
N LEU A 136 -0.36 -4.75 -12.04
CA LEU A 136 -0.08 -5.83 -11.08
C LEU A 136 1.37 -6.37 -11.15
N GLY A 137 2.07 -6.24 -12.28
CA GLY A 137 3.44 -6.77 -12.44
C GLY A 137 4.49 -6.10 -11.56
N ARG A 138 4.33 -4.81 -11.26
CA ARG A 138 5.29 -4.04 -10.45
C ARG A 138 5.11 -4.28 -8.94
N TRP A 139 3.96 -4.80 -8.53
CA TRP A 139 3.60 -5.11 -7.14
C TRP A 139 4.36 -6.28 -6.56
N PHE A 140 4.50 -7.34 -7.35
CA PHE A 140 5.23 -8.52 -6.94
C PHE A 140 6.68 -8.18 -6.59
N GLN A 141 7.31 -7.24 -7.31
CA GLN A 141 8.68 -6.79 -7.04
C GLN A 141 8.80 -6.12 -5.66
N VAL A 142 7.87 -5.23 -5.31
CA VAL A 142 7.90 -4.44 -4.07
C VAL A 142 7.61 -5.32 -2.84
N VAL A 143 6.59 -6.17 -2.92
CA VAL A 143 6.24 -7.12 -1.85
C VAL A 143 7.36 -8.15 -1.63
N PHE A 144 8.01 -8.59 -2.71
CA PHE A 144 9.16 -9.50 -2.63
C PHE A 144 10.38 -8.84 -1.95
N LEU A 145 10.66 -7.57 -2.25
CA LEU A 145 11.76 -6.82 -1.63
C LEU A 145 11.56 -6.60 -0.12
N LEU A 146 10.34 -6.27 0.31
CA LEU A 146 10.02 -6.15 1.74
C LEU A 146 10.21 -7.49 2.49
N SER A 147 9.91 -8.62 1.83
CA SER A 147 10.08 -9.96 2.40
C SER A 147 11.52 -10.32 2.79
N LYS A 148 12.52 -9.66 2.22
CA LYS A 148 13.93 -10.01 2.40
C LYS A 148 14.66 -9.14 3.44
N LYS A 149 14.11 -7.98 3.82
CA LYS A 149 14.82 -6.99 4.65
C LYS A 149 14.36 -6.89 6.12
N CYS A 150 13.15 -7.33 6.47
CA CYS A 150 12.64 -7.19 7.84
C CYS A 150 12.86 -8.42 8.72
N SER A 151 13.55 -8.24 9.86
CA SER A 151 13.45 -9.15 11.00
C SER A 151 12.45 -8.59 12.03
N VAL A 152 11.61 -9.48 12.55
CA VAL A 152 10.91 -9.41 13.86
C VAL A 152 9.39 -9.12 13.92
N SER A 153 8.70 -8.50 12.94
CA SER A 153 7.20 -8.44 13.02
C SER A 153 6.44 -8.32 11.67
N THR A 154 7.13 -7.92 10.61
CA THR A 154 6.57 -7.67 9.27
C THR A 154 6.17 -8.95 8.50
N THR A 155 6.49 -10.14 9.01
CA THR A 155 6.16 -11.42 8.36
C THR A 155 4.65 -11.59 8.16
N THR A 156 3.84 -11.03 9.06
CA THR A 156 2.37 -11.02 8.95
C THR A 156 1.91 -10.05 7.85
N PHE A 157 2.52 -8.87 7.75
CA PHE A 157 2.27 -7.89 6.67
C PHE A 157 2.55 -8.51 5.30
N ILE A 158 3.72 -9.13 5.11
CA ILE A 158 4.09 -9.76 3.84
C ILE A 158 3.23 -11.00 3.52
N LYS A 159 2.86 -11.81 4.53
CA LYS A 159 1.97 -12.98 4.35
C LYS A 159 0.55 -12.55 3.94
N ILE A 160 -0.02 -11.54 4.59
CA ILE A 160 -1.35 -11.01 4.27
C ILE A 160 -1.37 -10.41 2.86
N GLN A 161 -0.34 -9.65 2.50
CA GLN A 161 -0.21 -9.04 1.16
C GLN A 161 -0.06 -10.09 0.06
N LYS A 162 0.79 -11.12 0.27
CA LYS A 162 0.90 -12.24 -0.67
C LYS A 162 -0.42 -12.99 -0.83
N GLN A 163 -1.16 -13.24 0.24
CA GLN A 163 -2.35 -14.10 0.18
C GLN A 163 -3.60 -13.39 -0.36
N THR A 164 -3.78 -12.11 -0.05
CA THR A 164 -4.87 -11.29 -0.60
C THR A 164 -4.67 -11.05 -2.09
N PHE A 165 -3.43 -10.82 -2.53
CA PHE A 165 -3.14 -10.53 -3.93
C PHE A 165 -2.92 -11.79 -4.79
N LEU A 166 -2.46 -12.91 -4.22
CA LEU A 166 -2.54 -14.21 -4.92
C LEU A 166 -4.00 -14.57 -5.21
N ARG A 167 -4.95 -14.22 -4.33
CA ARG A 167 -6.38 -14.43 -4.58
C ARG A 167 -6.94 -13.50 -5.66
N SER A 168 -6.50 -12.24 -5.75
CA SER A 168 -6.92 -11.34 -6.84
C SER A 168 -6.21 -11.65 -8.17
N ALA A 169 -4.93 -12.00 -8.15
CA ALA A 169 -4.21 -12.48 -9.33
C ALA A 169 -4.77 -13.82 -9.82
N LEU A 170 -5.15 -14.74 -8.91
CA LEU A 170 -5.87 -15.96 -9.26
C LEU A 170 -7.30 -15.68 -9.72
N SER A 171 -7.97 -14.62 -9.25
CA SER A 171 -9.27 -14.23 -9.80
C SER A 171 -9.14 -13.62 -11.20
N SER A 172 -8.11 -12.82 -11.48
CA SER A 172 -7.79 -12.31 -12.82
C SER A 172 -7.29 -13.41 -13.77
N ILE A 173 -6.54 -14.39 -13.28
CA ILE A 173 -6.14 -15.59 -14.03
C ILE A 173 -7.33 -16.53 -14.23
N CYS A 174 -8.24 -16.67 -13.25
CA CYS A 174 -9.51 -17.38 -13.42
C CYS A 174 -10.42 -16.66 -14.42
N TYR A 175 -10.47 -15.32 -14.41
CA TYR A 175 -11.19 -14.53 -15.39
C TYR A 175 -10.58 -14.69 -16.77
N LEU A 176 -9.25 -14.64 -16.92
CA LEU A 176 -8.56 -14.91 -18.18
C LEU A 176 -8.77 -16.35 -18.63
N SER A 177 -8.77 -17.35 -17.73
CA SER A 177 -9.04 -18.75 -18.09
C SER A 177 -10.50 -18.99 -18.45
N LYS A 178 -11.46 -18.31 -17.80
CA LYS A 178 -12.89 -18.32 -18.18
C LYS A 178 -13.14 -17.55 -19.46
N LEU A 179 -12.44 -16.44 -19.71
CA LEU A 179 -12.49 -15.67 -20.96
C LEU A 179 -11.83 -16.42 -22.12
N LEU A 180 -10.70 -17.11 -21.90
CA LEU A 180 -10.07 -17.99 -22.89
C LEU A 180 -10.92 -19.24 -23.14
N SER A 181 -11.57 -19.79 -22.12
CA SER A 181 -12.54 -20.89 -22.23
C SER A 181 -13.79 -20.46 -23.01
N MET A 182 -14.38 -19.31 -22.69
CA MET A 182 -15.51 -18.74 -23.42
C MET A 182 -15.13 -18.32 -24.84
N ALA A 183 -13.96 -17.72 -25.05
CA ALA A 183 -13.47 -17.37 -26.39
C ALA A 183 -13.26 -18.63 -27.23
N ARG A 184 -12.66 -19.70 -26.69
CA ARG A 184 -12.53 -20.98 -27.39
C ARG A 184 -13.88 -21.64 -27.67
N ALA A 185 -14.84 -21.56 -26.74
CA ALA A 185 -16.20 -22.05 -26.95
C ALA A 185 -16.93 -21.26 -28.04
N MET A 186 -16.74 -19.95 -28.10
CA MET A 186 -17.29 -19.09 -29.16
C MET A 186 -16.66 -19.38 -30.52
N THR A 187 -15.33 -19.56 -30.60
CA THR A 187 -14.67 -19.92 -31.88
C THR A 187 -15.11 -21.30 -32.36
N ALA A 188 -15.31 -22.27 -31.45
CA ALA A 188 -15.80 -23.61 -31.79
C ALA A 188 -17.26 -23.59 -32.26
N LEU A 189 -18.12 -22.75 -31.68
CA LEU A 189 -19.49 -22.52 -32.15
C LEU A 189 -19.51 -21.83 -33.53
N GLN A 190 -18.64 -20.85 -33.76
CA GLN A 190 -18.55 -20.15 -35.04
C GLN A 190 -18.07 -21.08 -36.17
N VAL A 191 -17.14 -22.00 -35.88
CA VAL A 191 -16.67 -23.02 -36.83
C VAL A 191 -17.74 -24.08 -37.12
N LYS A 192 -18.48 -24.55 -36.11
CA LYS A 192 -19.64 -25.46 -36.32
C LYS A 192 -20.76 -24.80 -37.12
N PHE A 193 -21.05 -23.53 -36.88
CA PHE A 193 -22.06 -22.78 -37.63
C PHE A 193 -21.64 -22.56 -39.10
N ASN A 194 -20.35 -22.35 -39.37
CA ASN A 194 -19.83 -22.22 -40.74
C ASN A 194 -19.74 -23.56 -41.50
N LEU A 195 -19.48 -24.67 -40.81
CA LEU A 195 -19.51 -26.02 -41.40
C LEU A 195 -20.93 -26.45 -41.76
N ASN A 196 -21.94 -26.13 -40.93
CA ASN A 196 -23.33 -26.49 -41.22
C ASN A 196 -23.94 -25.65 -42.36
N LYS A 197 -23.45 -24.43 -42.61
CA LYS A 197 -23.85 -23.65 -43.79
C LYS A 197 -23.28 -24.18 -45.11
N ARG A 198 -22.18 -24.95 -45.09
CA ARG A 198 -21.62 -25.59 -46.30
C ARG A 198 -22.28 -26.92 -46.67
N LEU A 199 -23.03 -27.53 -45.75
CA LEU A 199 -23.75 -28.79 -45.98
C LEU A 199 -25.23 -28.59 -46.39
N LEU A 200 -25.71 -27.34 -46.43
CA LEU A 200 -27.06 -26.96 -46.88
C LEU A 200 -27.07 -26.25 -48.24
N CYS A 201 -25.97 -26.31 -48.99
CA CYS A 201 -25.87 -25.87 -50.39
C CYS A 201 -25.35 -27.01 -51.27
N TRP A 202 -26.10 -28.11 -51.31
CA TRP A 202 -26.14 -29.11 -52.38
C TRP A 202 -27.56 -29.67 -52.43
#